data_AF-A0A1C5AEV3-F1
#
_entry.id   AF-A0A1C5AEV3-F1
#
_cell.length_a   1.000
_cell.length_b   1.000
_cell.length_c   1.000
_cell.angle_alpha   90.00
_cell.angle_beta   90.00
_cell.angle_gamma   90.00
#
_symmetry.space_group_name_H-M   'P 1'
#
loop_
_entity.id
_entity.type
_entity.pdbx_description
1 polymer ?
#
loop_
_entity_poly.entity_id
_entity_poly.type
_entity_poly.pdbx_seq_one_letter_code
_entity_poly.pdbx_strand_id
1 'polypeptide(L)' 'MPMDDGPATPALVLWTAQRVLAQHHEAADEPRPLRRCFQCGNDGCHMLTWARDVLRAHRQPPPLPH' A
#
# COMPACT_ATOMS: atom_id res chain seq x y z
N MET A 1 -24.25 17.77 6.03
CA MET A 1 -23.82 16.68 5.14
C MET A 1 -23.22 15.59 6.03
N PRO A 2 -23.87 14.44 6.23
CA PRO A 2 -23.22 13.32 6.91
C PRO A 2 -22.18 12.73 5.96
N MET A 3 -20.95 12.54 6.43
CA MET A 3 -19.92 11.81 5.70
C MET A 3 -20.27 10.33 5.84
N ASP A 4 -20.61 9.68 4.74
CA ASP A 4 -20.84 8.25 4.68
C ASP A 4 -19.48 7.54 4.88
N ASP A 5 -19.06 7.41 6.14
CA ASP A 5 -17.98 6.49 6.55
C ASP A 5 -18.51 5.05 6.48
N GLY A 6 -18.97 4.65 5.29
CA GLY A 6 -19.40 3.29 5.01
C GLY A 6 -18.28 2.31 5.36
N PRO A 7 -18.61 1.06 5.75
CA PRO A 7 -17.61 0.09 6.19
C PRO A 7 -16.56 -0.10 5.10
N ALA A 8 -15.29 0.10 5.46
CA ALA A 8 -14.18 -0.15 4.55
C ALA A 8 -14.22 -1.60 4.09
N THR A 9 -14.65 -1.81 2.85
CA THR A 9 -14.74 -3.17 2.29
C THR A 9 -13.33 -3.73 2.09
N PRO A 10 -13.13 -5.05 2.21
CA PRO A 10 -11.83 -5.66 1.92
C PRO A 10 -11.31 -5.30 0.52
N ALA A 11 -12.20 -5.17 -0.47
CA ALA A 11 -11.85 -4.71 -1.82
C ALA A 11 -11.30 -3.28 -1.84
N LEU A 12 -11.91 -2.36 -1.07
CA LEU A 12 -11.43 -0.99 -0.95
C LEU A 12 -10.04 -0.93 -0.30
N VAL A 13 -9.79 -1.75 0.73
CA VAL A 13 -8.49 -1.85 1.39
C VAL A 13 -7.40 -2.32 0.41
N LEU A 14 -7.71 -3.35 -0.39
CA LEU A 14 -6.80 -3.87 -1.42
C LEU A 14 -6.53 -2.84 -2.52
N TRP A 15 -7.57 -2.17 -3.01
CA TRP A 15 -7.42 -1.14 -4.03
C TRP A 15 -6.55 0.02 -3.54
N THR A 16 -6.77 0.48 -2.30
CA THR A 16 -5.97 1.54 -1.68
C THR A 16 -4.51 1.12 -1.52
N ALA A 17 -4.24 -0.12 -1.10
CA ALA A 17 -2.87 -0.63 -1.01
C ALA A 17 -2.16 -0.68 -2.38
N GLN A 18 -2.85 -1.11 -3.43
CA GLN A 18 -2.30 -1.09 -4.79
C GLN A 18 -2.02 0.33 -5.29
N ARG A 19 -2.94 1.27 -5.03
CA ARG A 19 -2.77 2.67 -5.40
C ARG A 19 -1.56 3.29 -4.73
N VAL A 20 -1.37 3.05 -3.43
CA VAL A 20 -0.18 3.50 -2.69
C VAL A 20 1.08 2.92 -3.34
N LEU A 21 1.10 1.62 -3.66
CA LEU A 21 2.27 1.00 -4.29
C LEU A 21 2.59 1.61 -5.68
N ALA A 22 1.57 1.87 -6.50
CA ALA A 22 1.72 2.47 -7.83
C ALA A 22 2.31 3.88 -7.75
N GLN A 23 1.80 4.74 -6.85
CA GLN A 23 2.32 6.10 -6.65
C GLN A 23 3.81 6.13 -6.27
N HIS A 24 4.29 5.07 -5.62
CA HIS A 24 5.71 4.94 -5.26
C HIS A 24 6.57 4.35 -6.39
N HIS A 25 5.97 3.63 -7.33
CA HIS A 25 6.66 3.10 -8.50
C HIS A 25 6.81 4.15 -9.60
N GLU A 26 5.80 5.00 -9.81
CA GLU A 26 5.86 6.13 -10.75
C GLU A 26 6.99 7.11 -10.38
N ALA A 27 7.26 7.30 -9.09
CA ALA A 27 8.39 8.11 -8.61
C ALA A 27 9.77 7.43 -8.77
N ALA A 28 9.83 6.15 -9.16
CA ALA A 28 11.06 5.36 -9.21
C ALA A 28 11.73 5.31 -10.61
N ASP A 29 11.16 5.99 -11.61
CA ASP A 29 11.71 6.05 -12.99
C ASP A 29 12.86 7.07 -13.13
N GLU A 30 13.22 7.80 -12.07
CA GLU A 30 14.46 8.59 -12.03
C GLU A 30 15.67 7.73 -11.59
N PRO A 31 16.87 7.95 -12.18
CA PRO A 31 18.06 7.16 -11.88
C PRO A 31 18.45 7.32 -10.40
N ARG A 32 18.48 6.18 -9.70
CA ARG A 32 18.78 6.01 -8.26
C ARG A 32 19.97 6.86 -7.76
N PRO A 33 19.93 7.34 -6.49
CA PRO A 33 19.62 6.51 -5.33
C PRO A 33 18.63 7.16 -4.36
N LEU A 34 17.41 7.40 -4.79
CA LEU A 34 16.35 7.81 -3.88
C LEU A 34 15.19 6.83 -4.04
N ARG A 35 15.22 5.70 -3.30
CA ARG A 35 14.00 4.92 -2.98
C ARG A 35 13.08 5.74 -2.07
N ARG A 36 12.88 7.02 -2.37
CA ARG A 36 12.28 8.00 -1.50
C ARG A 36 10.96 8.35 -2.15
N CYS A 37 9.87 8.00 -1.48
CA CYS A 37 8.60 8.64 -1.76
C CYS A 37 8.81 10.15 -1.70
N PHE A 38 8.39 10.89 -2.72
CA PHE A 38 8.49 12.35 -2.77
C PHE A 38 7.85 13.00 -1.54
N GLN A 39 6.82 12.35 -0.97
CA GLN A 39 6.10 12.83 0.21
C GLN A 39 6.74 12.44 1.55
N CYS A 40 7.58 11.38 1.59
CA CYS A 40 8.09 10.83 2.85
C CYS A 40 9.61 11.00 3.04
N GLY A 41 10.29 11.75 2.18
CA GLY A 41 11.68 12.20 2.31
C GLY A 41 12.55 11.38 3.28
N ASN A 42 13.17 10.29 2.81
CA ASN A 42 14.15 9.46 3.54
C ASN A 42 13.71 8.78 4.86
N ASP A 43 12.58 9.12 5.48
CA ASP A 43 12.15 8.58 6.79
C ASP A 43 11.35 7.27 6.71
N GLY A 44 11.32 6.64 5.54
CA GLY A 44 10.53 5.44 5.31
C GLY A 44 9.03 5.76 5.20
N CYS A 45 8.39 5.29 4.14
CA CYS A 45 6.97 5.53 3.96
C CYS A 45 6.16 4.47 4.72
N HIS A 46 5.58 4.85 5.86
CA HIS A 46 4.67 3.98 6.62
C HIS A 46 3.49 3.49 5.77
N MET A 47 2.96 4.32 4.86
CA MET A 47 1.90 3.88 3.95
C MET A 47 2.38 2.82 2.96
N LEU A 48 3.62 2.92 2.47
CA LEU A 48 4.19 1.89 1.60
C LEU A 48 4.41 0.58 2.35
N THR A 49 4.88 0.65 3.60
CA THR A 49 5.02 -0.53 4.47
C THR A 49 3.66 -1.20 4.67
N TRP A 50 2.66 -0.43 5.08
CA TRP A 50 1.28 -0.92 5.23
C TRP A 50 0.74 -1.56 3.95
N ALA A 51 0.89 -0.91 2.79
CA ALA A 51 0.40 -1.43 1.52
C ALA A 51 1.05 -2.77 1.15
N ARG A 52 2.34 -2.94 1.43
CA ARG A 52 3.06 -4.21 1.20
C ARG A 52 2.55 -5.31 2.11
N ASP A 53 2.26 -5.00 3.37
CA ASP A 53 1.76 -5.97 4.34
C ASP A 53 0.34 -6.41 3.99
N VAL A 54 -0.56 -5.48 3.63
CA VAL A 54 -1.92 -5.79 3.15
C VAL A 54 -1.90 -6.73 1.95
N LEU A 55 -1.07 -6.41 0.94
CA LEU A 55 -0.99 -7.23 -0.27
C LEU A 55 -0.33 -8.59 -0.01
N ARG A 56 0.62 -8.67 0.93
CA ARG A 56 1.22 -9.95 1.35
C ARG A 56 0.18 -10.81 2.06
N ALA A 57 -0.54 -10.25 3.03
CA ALA A 57 -1.57 -10.96 3.78
C ALA A 57 -2.68 -11.49 2.86
N HIS A 58 -3.07 -10.72 1.83
CA HIS A 58 -4.04 -11.15 0.84
C HIS A 58 -3.55 -12.27 -0.08
N ARG A 59 -2.24 -12.29 -0.39
CA ARG A 59 -1.62 -13.32 -1.22
C ARG A 59 -1.32 -14.62 -0.48
N GLN A 60 -1.25 -14.58 0.85
CA GLN A 60 -1.00 -15.79 1.62
C GLN A 60 -2.22 -16.71 1.52
N PRO A 61 -2.07 -17.94 1.00
CA PRO A 61 -3.13 -18.92 1.05
C PRO A 61 -3.48 -19.19 2.52
N PRO A 62 -4.76 -19.47 2.83
CA PRO A 62 -5.15 -19.85 4.18
C PRO A 62 -4.31 -21.06 4.63
N PRO A 63 -3.85 -21.11 5.88
CA PRO A 63 -3.11 -22.26 6.38
C PRO A 63 -3.95 -23.52 6.18
N LEU A 64 -3.36 -24.54 5.54
CA LEU A 64 -4.02 -25.83 5.36
C LEU A 64 -4.28 -26.44 6.75
N PRO A 65 -5.51 -26.90 7.05
CA PRO A 65 -5.77 -27.65 8.27
C PRO A 65 -4.98 -28.98 8.21
N HIS A 66 -4.32 -29.31 9.32
CA HIS A 66 -3.55 -30.54 9.53
C HIS A 66 -4.44 -31.66 10.06
#